data_AF-M7ZI84-F1
#
_entry.id   AF-M7ZI84-F1
#
_cell.length_a   1.000
_cell.length_b   1.000
_cell.length_c   1.000
_cell.angle_alpha   90.00
_cell.angle_beta   90.00
_cell.angle_gamma   90.00
#
_symmetry.space_group_name_H-M   'P 1'
#
loop_
_entity.id
_entity.type
_entity.pdbx_description
1 polymer ?
#
loop_
_entity_poly.entity_id
_entity_poly.type
_entity_poly.pdbx_seq_one_letter_code
_entity_poly.pdbx_strand_id
1 'polypeptide(L)'
;MRETDVQEPPSWDGFIMEIIYLHQQFRTKPNLKNTSASLRFEKAAVVFNVGAASSRIAAAVDRAAEGGVKEACGEFQRAAGAFRAVGQMMEGEEGTVDMSPEAAAMLERLMLAQAQECCFERALAAGTSPAACSKVARQEPDPYQDVVSGCRGGRRDGVEEGVVAGMWGEGEVGNLLANWLLQTEFKTPTESESLPYAIKAALYYEEAYAALVIPPLQNHFERSWLSHVQLKAAQFNAEACYRYAIELHDKMEIGEEIARLQFGINAVVDAKRTARGAPASLYDSVSRLEQDMNQNLEKAVNENNRIYLMRIPAAKLLSPLPSASLVRSASKSEVLDAKAETGL
;
A
#
# COMPACT_ATOMS: atom_id res chain seq x y z
N MET A 1 -19.75 30.62 -16.11
CA MET A 1 -19.80 29.20 -15.71
C MET A 1 -18.51 28.58 -16.21
N ARG A 2 -17.56 28.31 -15.31
CA ARG A 2 -16.29 27.64 -15.68
C ARG A 2 -16.55 26.15 -15.47
N GLU A 3 -16.36 25.37 -16.52
CA GLU A 3 -16.26 23.92 -16.44
C GLU A 3 -15.12 23.60 -15.47
N THR A 4 -15.46 22.93 -14.37
CA THR A 4 -14.48 22.26 -13.53
C THR A 4 -13.96 21.08 -14.34
N ASP A 5 -12.71 21.13 -14.78
CA ASP A 5 -11.98 19.97 -15.30
C ASP A 5 -12.06 18.86 -14.25
N VAL A 6 -12.94 17.88 -14.50
CA VAL A 6 -12.98 16.64 -13.74
C VAL A 6 -11.77 15.84 -14.20
N GLN A 7 -10.70 15.94 -13.44
CA GLN A 7 -9.48 15.17 -13.65
C GLN A 7 -9.84 13.68 -13.61
N GLU A 8 -9.70 12.98 -14.74
CA GLU A 8 -9.97 11.55 -14.83
C GLU A 8 -9.11 10.78 -13.81
N PRO A 9 -9.66 9.77 -13.10
CA PRO A 9 -8.88 9.00 -12.14
C PRO A 9 -7.72 8.29 -12.86
N PRO A 10 -6.55 8.15 -12.22
CA PRO A 10 -5.37 7.54 -12.83
C PRO A 10 -5.71 6.12 -13.34
N SER A 11 -5.42 5.85 -14.61
CA SER A 11 -5.72 4.56 -15.24
C SER A 11 -4.89 3.42 -14.61
N TRP A 12 -5.58 2.60 -13.82
CA TRP A 12 -5.05 1.45 -13.06
C TRP A 12 -4.50 0.30 -13.92
N ASP A 13 -4.77 0.31 -15.23
CA ASP A 13 -4.39 -0.74 -16.17
C ASP A 13 -2.87 -0.94 -16.29
N GLY A 14 -2.08 0.13 -16.11
CA GLY A 14 -0.61 0.05 -16.12
C GLY A 14 -0.03 -0.68 -14.90
N PHE A 15 -0.71 -0.62 -13.76
CA PHE A 15 -0.27 -1.18 -12.48
C PHE A 15 -0.61 -2.67 -12.34
N ILE A 16 -1.70 -3.15 -12.97
CA ILE A 16 -2.06 -4.58 -12.95
C ILE A 16 -1.05 -5.42 -13.75
N MET A 17 -0.63 -4.93 -14.93
CA MET A 17 0.36 -5.60 -15.78
C MET A 17 1.76 -5.70 -15.13
N GLU A 18 2.07 -4.75 -14.26
CA GLU A 18 3.35 -4.62 -13.59
C GLU A 18 3.58 -5.73 -12.53
N ILE A 19 2.53 -6.07 -11.77
CA ILE A 19 2.57 -7.16 -10.78
C ILE A 19 2.71 -8.53 -11.47
N ILE A 20 2.07 -8.72 -12.63
CA ILE A 20 2.19 -9.95 -13.43
C ILE A 20 3.63 -10.12 -13.95
N TYR A 21 4.30 -9.03 -14.34
CA TYR A 21 5.66 -9.04 -14.88
C TYR A 21 6.71 -9.54 -13.86
N LEU A 22 6.63 -9.08 -12.60
CA LEU A 22 7.51 -9.58 -11.53
C LEU A 22 7.32 -11.08 -11.28
N HIS A 23 6.07 -11.56 -11.33
CA HIS A 23 5.74 -12.97 -11.09
C HIS A 23 6.19 -13.89 -12.22
N GLN A 24 6.21 -13.43 -13.47
CA GLN A 24 6.84 -14.16 -14.57
C GLN A 24 8.35 -14.38 -14.35
N GLN A 25 9.00 -13.51 -13.57
CA GLN A 25 10.43 -13.57 -13.25
C GLN A 25 10.76 -14.28 -11.93
N PHE A 26 9.77 -14.73 -11.14
CA PHE A 26 9.99 -15.61 -9.95
C PHE A 26 10.55 -17.00 -10.31
N ARG A 27 10.91 -17.22 -11.57
CA ARG A 27 11.62 -18.40 -12.03
C ARG A 27 13.06 -18.33 -11.53
N THR A 28 13.33 -18.89 -10.35
CA THR A 28 14.69 -19.13 -9.87
C THR A 28 15.50 -19.82 -10.99
N LYS A 29 16.77 -19.41 -11.16
CA LYS A 29 17.64 -19.89 -12.25
C LYS A 29 17.57 -21.43 -12.32
N PRO A 30 17.17 -22.03 -13.46
CA PRO A 30 16.73 -23.43 -13.51
C PRO A 30 17.80 -24.51 -13.31
N ASN A 31 19.01 -24.17 -12.84
CA ASN A 31 20.18 -25.05 -12.98
C ASN A 31 20.98 -25.36 -11.70
N LEU A 32 20.52 -24.98 -10.50
CA LEU A 32 21.11 -25.50 -9.25
C LEU A 32 20.16 -26.48 -8.58
N LYS A 33 20.45 -27.78 -8.75
CA LYS A 33 19.78 -28.83 -8.00
C LYS A 33 20.55 -29.05 -6.70
N ASN A 34 19.91 -28.82 -5.56
CA ASN A 34 20.41 -29.25 -4.27
C ASN A 34 19.70 -30.53 -3.86
N THR A 35 20.43 -31.51 -3.33
CA THR A 35 19.85 -32.76 -2.78
C THR A 35 20.14 -32.78 -1.29
N SER A 36 19.10 -32.68 -0.48
CA SER A 36 19.20 -32.75 0.98
C SER A 36 18.32 -33.88 1.50
N ALA A 37 18.81 -34.64 2.47
CA ALA A 37 18.01 -35.66 3.16
C ALA A 37 17.22 -35.08 4.36
N SER A 38 17.16 -33.74 4.49
CA SER A 38 16.49 -33.05 5.60
C SER A 38 14.99 -32.92 5.36
N LEU A 39 14.18 -33.56 6.21
CA LEU A 39 12.72 -33.38 6.20
C LEU A 39 12.32 -31.92 6.41
N ARG A 40 13.13 -31.13 7.12
CA ARG A 40 12.91 -29.70 7.34
C ARG A 40 13.09 -28.92 6.04
N PHE A 41 14.11 -29.24 5.25
CA PHE A 41 14.33 -28.66 3.92
C PHE A 41 13.14 -28.95 2.98
N GLU A 42 12.69 -30.21 2.91
CA GLU A 42 11.52 -30.58 2.09
C GLU A 42 10.25 -29.84 2.51
N LYS A 43 9.99 -29.71 3.83
CA LYS A 43 8.87 -28.91 4.35
C LYS A 43 9.00 -27.44 3.99
N ALA A 44 10.19 -26.87 4.13
CA ALA A 44 10.45 -25.48 3.76
C ALA A 44 10.22 -25.26 2.27
N ALA A 45 10.68 -26.17 1.40
CA ALA A 45 10.47 -26.09 -0.05
C ALA A 45 8.98 -26.13 -0.43
N VAL A 46 8.18 -26.97 0.24
CA VAL A 46 6.72 -27.00 0.05
C VAL A 46 6.09 -25.67 0.48
N VAL A 47 6.47 -25.12 1.63
CA VAL A 47 5.95 -23.83 2.11
C VAL A 47 6.39 -22.67 1.21
N PHE A 48 7.61 -22.71 0.68
CA PHE A 48 8.09 -21.75 -0.31
C PHE A 48 7.20 -21.77 -1.56
N ASN A 49 6.85 -22.96 -2.06
CA ASN A 49 5.94 -23.11 -3.19
C ASN A 49 4.52 -22.62 -2.88
N VAL A 50 4.03 -22.76 -1.64
CA VAL A 50 2.77 -22.13 -1.21
C VAL A 50 2.88 -20.61 -1.31
N GLY A 51 3.97 -20.02 -0.81
CA GLY A 51 4.22 -18.59 -0.92
C GLY A 51 4.24 -18.09 -2.37
N ALA A 52 4.97 -18.79 -3.23
CA ALA A 52 5.04 -18.49 -4.66
C ALA A 52 3.71 -18.69 -5.39
N ALA A 53 2.89 -19.66 -4.99
CA ALA A 53 1.56 -19.88 -5.56
C ALA A 53 0.60 -18.76 -5.14
N SER A 54 0.53 -18.44 -3.85
CA SER A 54 -0.29 -17.33 -3.34
C SER A 54 0.08 -15.99 -3.97
N SER A 55 1.37 -15.71 -4.14
CA SER A 55 1.80 -14.46 -4.78
C SER A 55 1.36 -14.38 -6.25
N ARG A 56 1.40 -15.52 -6.97
CA ARG A 56 0.90 -15.63 -8.35
C ARG A 56 -0.63 -15.49 -8.43
N ILE A 57 -1.37 -16.03 -7.47
CA ILE A 57 -2.82 -15.86 -7.39
C ILE A 57 -3.14 -14.38 -7.18
N ALA A 58 -2.54 -13.76 -6.15
CA ALA A 58 -2.71 -12.33 -5.87
C ALA A 58 -2.43 -11.43 -7.08
N ALA A 59 -1.40 -11.79 -7.87
CA ALA A 59 -1.04 -11.09 -9.10
C ALA A 59 -2.06 -11.24 -10.24
N ALA A 60 -2.79 -12.36 -10.28
CA ALA A 60 -3.77 -12.66 -11.32
C ALA A 60 -5.19 -12.20 -10.98
N VAL A 61 -5.45 -11.84 -9.72
CA VAL A 61 -6.75 -11.29 -9.29
C VAL A 61 -7.03 -9.99 -10.05
N ASP A 62 -8.23 -9.90 -10.62
CA ASP A 62 -8.73 -8.66 -11.18
C ASP A 62 -9.03 -7.65 -10.07
N ARG A 63 -8.15 -6.66 -9.92
CA ARG A 63 -8.29 -5.62 -8.89
C ARG A 63 -9.35 -4.58 -9.22
N ALA A 64 -9.88 -4.55 -10.43
CA ALA A 64 -11.01 -3.69 -10.78
C ALA A 64 -12.35 -4.28 -10.32
N ALA A 65 -12.41 -5.58 -10.06
CA ALA A 65 -13.61 -6.26 -9.59
C ALA A 65 -13.97 -5.90 -8.13
N GLU A 66 -15.25 -5.94 -7.79
CA GLU A 66 -15.72 -5.73 -6.42
C GLU A 66 -15.09 -6.78 -5.49
N GLY A 67 -14.35 -6.31 -4.49
CA GLY A 67 -13.64 -7.19 -3.55
C GLY A 67 -12.29 -7.73 -4.06
N GLY A 68 -11.95 -7.57 -5.34
CA GLY A 68 -10.69 -8.07 -5.92
C GLY A 68 -9.44 -7.53 -5.23
N VAL A 69 -9.43 -6.25 -4.87
CA VAL A 69 -8.30 -5.66 -4.10
C VAL A 69 -8.15 -6.30 -2.71
N LYS A 70 -9.26 -6.67 -2.06
CA LYS A 70 -9.22 -7.33 -0.73
C LYS A 70 -8.71 -8.77 -0.87
N GLU A 71 -9.13 -9.47 -1.92
CA GLU A 71 -8.66 -10.82 -2.24
C GLU A 71 -7.15 -10.82 -2.55
N ALA A 72 -6.69 -9.96 -3.46
CA ALA A 72 -5.27 -9.83 -3.79
C ALA A 72 -4.42 -9.50 -2.55
N CYS A 73 -4.88 -8.57 -1.71
CA CYS A 73 -4.22 -8.22 -0.45
C CYS A 73 -4.16 -9.42 0.53
N GLY A 74 -5.21 -10.24 0.60
CA GLY A 74 -5.23 -11.45 1.41
C GLY A 74 -4.20 -12.49 0.95
N GLU A 75 -4.13 -12.73 -0.36
CA GLU A 75 -3.18 -13.68 -0.93
C GLU A 75 -1.72 -13.20 -0.84
N PHE A 76 -1.44 -11.90 -0.99
CA PHE A 76 -0.11 -11.37 -0.72
C PHE A 76 0.29 -11.52 0.76
N GLN A 77 -0.65 -11.31 1.71
CA GLN A 77 -0.38 -11.54 3.13
C GLN A 77 -0.14 -13.02 3.44
N ARG A 78 -0.84 -13.93 2.74
CA ARG A 78 -0.60 -15.37 2.79
C ARG A 78 0.80 -15.73 2.26
N ALA A 79 1.20 -15.16 1.14
CA ALA A 79 2.54 -15.31 0.59
C ALA A 79 3.62 -14.80 1.55
N ALA A 80 3.43 -13.62 2.14
CA ALA A 80 4.32 -13.06 3.15
C ALA A 80 4.47 -13.99 4.37
N GLY A 81 3.35 -14.55 4.85
CA GLY A 81 3.35 -15.52 5.95
C GLY A 81 4.10 -16.81 5.61
N ALA A 82 3.95 -17.30 4.38
CA ALA A 82 4.65 -18.48 3.90
C ALA A 82 6.17 -18.26 3.86
N PHE A 83 6.63 -17.14 3.29
CA PHE A 83 8.07 -16.82 3.26
C PHE A 83 8.64 -16.60 4.66
N ARG A 84 7.92 -15.94 5.56
CA ARG A 84 8.32 -15.85 6.98
C ARG A 84 8.56 -17.24 7.58
N ALA A 85 7.62 -18.17 7.34
CA ALA A 85 7.71 -19.53 7.85
C ALA A 85 8.88 -20.32 7.22
N VAL A 86 9.21 -20.09 5.95
CA VAL A 86 10.42 -20.64 5.31
C VAL A 86 11.67 -20.16 6.04
N GLY A 87 11.80 -18.85 6.28
CA GLY A 87 12.96 -18.30 6.97
C GLY A 87 13.17 -18.94 8.35
N GLN A 88 12.11 -19.03 9.15
CA GLN A 88 12.13 -19.70 10.45
C GLN A 88 12.48 -21.19 10.38
N MET A 89 12.04 -21.88 9.32
CA MET A 89 12.38 -23.30 9.12
C MET A 89 13.83 -23.48 8.69
N MET A 90 14.41 -22.52 7.99
CA MET A 90 15.75 -22.60 7.41
C MET A 90 16.85 -21.99 8.31
N GLU A 91 16.48 -21.46 9.48
CA GLU A 91 17.45 -20.98 10.49
C GLU A 91 18.42 -22.10 10.89
N GLY A 92 19.71 -21.90 10.59
CA GLY A 92 20.78 -22.85 10.92
C GLY A 92 20.84 -24.10 10.05
N GLU A 93 19.99 -24.22 9.02
CA GLU A 93 20.08 -25.30 8.03
C GLU A 93 20.86 -24.82 6.80
N GLU A 94 21.69 -25.69 6.22
CA GLU A 94 22.32 -25.42 4.94
C GLU A 94 21.30 -25.58 3.80
N GLY A 95 21.22 -24.58 2.92
CA GLY A 95 20.24 -24.54 1.84
C GLY A 95 20.75 -23.75 0.63
N THR A 96 19.92 -23.68 -0.40
CA THR A 96 20.16 -22.79 -1.54
C THR A 96 19.90 -21.34 -1.14
N VAL A 97 20.52 -20.38 -1.84
CA VAL A 97 20.46 -18.95 -1.50
C VAL A 97 19.03 -18.42 -1.46
N ASP A 98 18.16 -18.86 -2.38
CA ASP A 98 16.73 -18.52 -2.44
C ASP A 98 15.92 -19.03 -1.24
N MET A 99 16.42 -20.06 -0.55
CA MET A 99 15.82 -20.64 0.65
C MET A 99 16.46 -20.13 1.94
N SER A 100 17.42 -19.20 1.86
CA SER A 100 18.07 -18.67 3.06
C SER A 100 17.10 -17.81 3.88
N PRO A 101 17.30 -17.67 5.21
CA PRO A 101 16.51 -16.77 6.04
C PRO A 101 16.49 -15.32 5.52
N GLU A 102 17.59 -14.84 4.95
CA GLU A 102 17.70 -13.51 4.36
C GLU A 102 16.86 -13.37 3.09
N ALA A 103 16.88 -14.36 2.20
CA ALA A 103 16.04 -14.39 1.01
C ALA A 103 14.56 -14.44 1.39
N ALA A 104 14.21 -15.29 2.35
CA ALA A 104 12.86 -15.44 2.85
C ALA A 104 12.33 -14.15 3.49
N ALA A 105 13.14 -13.45 4.29
CA ALA A 105 12.79 -12.16 4.89
C ALA A 105 12.61 -11.06 3.82
N MET A 106 13.46 -11.04 2.79
CA MET A 106 13.32 -10.12 1.65
C MET A 106 12.02 -10.37 0.89
N LEU A 107 11.71 -11.65 0.59
CA LEU A 107 10.47 -12.03 -0.10
C LEU A 107 9.23 -11.71 0.74
N GLU A 108 9.26 -11.96 2.05
CA GLU A 108 8.20 -11.53 2.97
C GLU A 108 7.97 -10.02 2.85
N ARG A 109 9.05 -9.24 2.85
CA ARG A 109 8.95 -7.78 2.79
C ARG A 109 8.39 -7.28 1.47
N LEU A 110 8.79 -7.91 0.37
CA LEU A 110 8.26 -7.63 -0.95
C LEU A 110 6.75 -7.94 -1.05
N MET A 111 6.30 -9.05 -0.47
CA MET A 111 4.88 -9.40 -0.44
C MET A 111 4.06 -8.42 0.42
N LEU A 112 4.59 -7.97 1.56
CA LEU A 112 3.94 -6.93 2.36
C LEU A 112 3.88 -5.59 1.63
N ALA A 113 4.90 -5.24 0.85
CA ALA A 113 4.89 -4.05 0.00
C ALA A 113 3.73 -4.09 -1.01
N GLN A 114 3.59 -5.21 -1.73
CA GLN A 114 2.52 -5.43 -2.71
C GLN A 114 1.12 -5.46 -2.05
N ALA A 115 1.00 -6.09 -0.87
CA ALA A 115 -0.25 -6.08 -0.11
C ALA A 115 -0.65 -4.65 0.32
N GLN A 116 0.34 -3.86 0.76
CA GLN A 116 0.12 -2.48 1.20
C GLN A 116 -0.21 -1.55 0.02
N GLU A 117 0.39 -1.78 -1.15
CA GLU A 117 0.02 -1.13 -2.42
C GLU A 117 -1.45 -1.39 -2.74
N CYS A 118 -1.93 -2.64 -2.68
CA CYS A 118 -3.36 -2.93 -2.85
C CYS A 118 -4.24 -2.15 -1.85
N CYS A 119 -3.85 -2.08 -0.57
CA CYS A 119 -4.59 -1.29 0.41
C CYS A 119 -4.63 0.20 0.08
N PHE A 120 -3.53 0.74 -0.44
CA PHE A 120 -3.45 2.12 -0.90
C PHE A 120 -4.37 2.36 -2.10
N GLU A 121 -4.35 1.50 -3.14
CA GLU A 121 -5.26 1.57 -4.30
C GLU A 121 -6.73 1.63 -3.84
N ARG A 122 -7.11 0.79 -2.88
CA ARG A 122 -8.46 0.79 -2.31
C ARG A 122 -8.80 2.09 -1.59
N ALA A 123 -7.87 2.65 -0.83
CA ALA A 123 -8.08 3.92 -0.15
C ALA A 123 -8.36 5.05 -1.15
N LEU A 124 -7.67 5.05 -2.29
CA LEU A 124 -7.92 6.01 -3.37
C LEU A 124 -9.29 5.81 -4.02
N ALA A 125 -9.70 4.58 -4.30
CA ALA A 125 -11.01 4.28 -4.87
C ALA A 125 -12.17 4.61 -3.91
N ALA A 126 -11.96 4.50 -2.60
CA ALA A 126 -12.96 4.89 -1.60
C ALA A 126 -13.18 6.41 -1.56
N GLY A 127 -12.12 7.20 -1.78
CA GLY A 127 -12.19 8.66 -1.86
C GLY A 127 -12.93 9.20 -3.09
N THR A 128 -13.08 8.40 -4.15
CA THR A 128 -13.69 8.82 -5.43
C THR A 128 -15.14 8.39 -5.62
N SER A 129 -15.71 7.53 -4.77
CA SER A 129 -17.09 7.04 -4.93
C SER A 129 -18.04 7.51 -3.80
N PRO A 130 -19.15 8.21 -4.11
CA PRO A 130 -20.12 8.67 -3.10
C PRO A 130 -20.73 7.54 -2.26
N ALA A 131 -20.82 6.32 -2.82
CA ALA A 131 -21.38 5.16 -2.15
C ALA A 131 -20.41 4.51 -1.13
N ALA A 132 -19.09 4.59 -1.33
CA ALA A 132 -18.10 4.00 -0.41
C ALA A 132 -17.86 4.86 0.84
N CYS A 133 -17.96 6.19 0.72
CA CYS A 133 -17.90 7.13 1.86
C CYS A 133 -18.88 6.76 2.97
N SER A 134 -20.07 6.24 2.59
CA SER A 134 -21.10 5.81 3.54
C SER A 134 -20.78 4.48 4.28
N LYS A 135 -19.92 3.64 3.70
CA LYS A 135 -19.59 2.31 4.26
C LYS A 135 -18.28 2.31 5.07
N VAL A 136 -17.30 3.13 4.70
CA VAL A 136 -16.03 3.27 5.43
C VAL A 136 -16.23 4.00 6.77
N ALA A 137 -17.09 5.02 6.82
CA ALA A 137 -17.49 5.69 8.06
C ALA A 137 -18.20 4.77 9.08
N ARG A 138 -18.63 3.57 8.68
CA ARG A 138 -19.20 2.54 9.57
C ARG A 138 -18.19 1.50 10.03
N GLN A 139 -16.96 1.53 9.52
CA GLN A 139 -15.91 0.53 9.79
C GLN A 139 -14.66 1.13 10.46
N GLU A 140 -14.79 2.27 11.15
CA GLU A 140 -13.77 2.66 12.13
C GLU A 140 -13.93 1.82 13.41
N PRO A 141 -12.86 1.14 13.88
CA PRO A 141 -12.80 0.64 15.24
C PRO A 141 -12.46 1.80 16.20
N ASP A 142 -13.17 1.85 17.32
CA ASP A 142 -12.95 2.79 18.42
C ASP A 142 -11.46 2.79 18.87
N PRO A 143 -10.75 3.94 18.87
CA PRO A 143 -9.29 3.97 19.08
C PRO A 143 -8.84 3.68 20.52
N TYR A 144 -9.73 3.25 21.41
CA TYR A 144 -9.40 2.80 22.76
C TYR A 144 -10.12 1.50 23.12
N GLN A 145 -9.67 0.36 22.61
CA GLN A 145 -9.81 -0.92 23.34
C GLN A 145 -8.62 -1.84 23.12
N ASP A 146 -7.60 -1.62 23.92
CA ASP A 146 -6.74 -2.70 24.42
C ASP A 146 -6.53 -2.53 25.92
N VAL A 147 -7.63 -2.54 26.68
CA VAL A 147 -7.64 -2.78 28.13
C VAL A 147 -8.93 -3.52 28.49
N VAL A 148 -8.77 -4.74 28.99
CA VAL A 148 -9.64 -5.57 29.85
C VAL A 148 -9.84 -6.98 29.28
N SER A 149 -8.80 -7.79 29.52
CA SER A 149 -8.96 -9.18 29.93
C SER A 149 -9.72 -9.22 31.27
N GLY A 150 -10.71 -10.12 31.37
CA GLY A 150 -11.22 -10.62 32.65
C GLY A 150 -12.65 -10.21 33.02
N CYS A 151 -13.62 -11.05 32.66
CA CYS A 151 -14.48 -11.76 33.61
C CYS A 151 -15.59 -12.53 32.89
N ARG A 152 -15.68 -13.83 33.21
CA ARG A 152 -16.82 -14.69 32.88
C ARG A 152 -18.07 -14.21 33.63
N GLY A 153 -19.21 -14.32 32.98
CA GLY A 153 -20.46 -14.72 33.63
C GLY A 153 -21.63 -13.77 33.44
N GLY A 154 -22.75 -14.32 32.95
CA GLY A 154 -24.08 -13.79 33.26
C GLY A 154 -24.97 -13.43 32.06
N ARG A 155 -25.85 -14.36 31.71
CA ARG A 155 -27.24 -14.21 31.20
C ARG A 155 -27.60 -13.09 30.23
N ARG A 156 -28.12 -13.52 29.07
CA ARG A 156 -29.04 -12.78 28.19
C ARG A 156 -30.36 -12.53 28.91
N ASP A 157 -30.83 -11.30 28.91
CA ASP A 157 -32.25 -10.92 28.86
C ASP A 157 -32.37 -9.63 28.03
N GLY A 158 -33.35 -9.60 27.13
CA GLY A 158 -33.46 -8.63 26.03
C GLY A 158 -33.97 -7.24 26.42
N VAL A 159 -33.74 -6.27 25.54
CA VAL A 159 -34.46 -4.99 25.50
C VAL A 159 -34.66 -4.59 24.04
N GLU A 160 -35.92 -4.25 23.72
CA GLU A 160 -36.48 -3.87 22.44
C GLU A 160 -36.04 -2.49 21.95
N GLU A 161 -36.08 -2.33 20.62
CA GLU A 161 -35.95 -1.07 19.89
C GLU A 161 -37.08 -0.07 20.23
N GLY A 162 -36.73 1.22 20.26
CA GLY A 162 -37.68 2.28 19.89
C GLY A 162 -38.03 3.29 20.98
N VAL A 163 -37.21 4.32 21.18
CA VAL A 163 -37.66 5.64 21.69
C VAL A 163 -36.72 6.75 21.20
N VAL A 164 -36.81 7.20 19.93
CA VAL A 164 -36.50 8.61 19.55
C VAL A 164 -37.21 8.98 18.23
N ALA A 165 -38.54 8.92 18.17
CA ALA A 165 -39.29 9.46 17.04
C ALA A 165 -40.62 10.03 17.52
N GLY A 166 -40.61 11.27 18.02
CA GLY A 166 -41.83 11.88 18.55
C GLY A 166 -41.78 13.37 18.85
N MET A 167 -40.80 14.14 18.35
CA MET A 167 -40.70 15.57 18.70
C MET A 167 -40.50 16.55 17.53
N TRP A 168 -40.48 16.11 16.27
CA TRP A 168 -40.31 17.04 15.14
C TRP A 168 -41.13 16.63 13.93
N GLY A 169 -41.90 17.56 13.37
CA GLY A 169 -42.77 17.34 12.21
C GLY A 169 -41.97 16.94 10.97
N GLU A 170 -42.45 15.94 10.24
CA GLU A 170 -41.76 15.25 9.14
C GLU A 170 -41.29 16.19 8.00
N GLY A 171 -41.85 17.40 7.88
CA GLY A 171 -41.42 18.39 6.89
C GLY A 171 -40.24 19.28 7.31
N GLU A 172 -40.07 19.55 8.61
CA GLU A 172 -38.99 20.42 9.11
C GLU A 172 -37.70 19.65 9.34
N VAL A 173 -37.78 18.38 9.76
CA VAL A 173 -36.61 17.49 9.88
C VAL A 173 -36.01 17.21 8.52
N GLY A 174 -36.85 17.03 7.48
CA GLY A 174 -36.38 16.83 6.11
C GLY A 174 -35.64 18.05 5.56
N ASN A 175 -36.14 19.26 5.81
CA ASN A 175 -35.50 20.50 5.37
C ASN A 175 -34.28 20.87 6.20
N LEU A 176 -34.28 20.61 7.51
CA LEU A 176 -33.09 20.80 8.36
C LEU A 176 -32.02 19.74 8.09
N LEU A 177 -32.39 18.49 7.82
CA LEU A 177 -31.44 17.46 7.35
C LEU A 177 -30.91 17.78 5.97
N ALA A 178 -31.75 18.25 5.03
CA ALA A 178 -31.30 18.63 3.70
C ALA A 178 -30.41 19.88 3.74
N ASN A 179 -30.74 20.88 4.58
CA ASN A 179 -29.93 22.08 4.76
C ASN A 179 -28.66 21.78 5.57
N TRP A 180 -28.70 20.84 6.52
CA TRP A 180 -27.51 20.30 7.19
C TRP A 180 -26.64 19.51 6.21
N LEU A 181 -27.20 18.63 5.39
CA LEU A 181 -26.50 17.90 4.31
C LEU A 181 -25.91 18.82 3.23
N LEU A 182 -26.51 19.99 3.00
CA LEU A 182 -26.00 21.01 2.06
C LEU A 182 -24.98 21.97 2.69
N GLN A 183 -24.94 22.09 4.02
CA GLN A 183 -24.02 22.99 4.75
C GLN A 183 -22.85 22.25 5.41
N THR A 184 -22.98 20.96 5.68
CA THR A 184 -21.82 20.10 5.87
C THR A 184 -21.25 19.84 4.48
N GLU A 185 -20.20 20.55 4.12
CA GLU A 185 -19.26 20.06 3.12
C GLU A 185 -18.87 18.64 3.54
N PHE A 186 -19.58 17.64 3.00
CA PHE A 186 -19.19 16.24 3.10
C PHE A 186 -17.90 16.13 2.33
N LYS A 187 -16.79 16.44 3.00
CA LYS A 187 -15.44 16.23 2.50
C LYS A 187 -15.42 14.76 2.12
N THR A 188 -15.35 14.47 0.82
CA THR A 188 -14.90 13.17 0.32
C THR A 188 -13.68 12.75 1.16
N PRO A 189 -13.48 11.46 1.50
CA PRO A 189 -12.30 11.01 2.22
C PRO A 189 -11.10 11.70 1.57
N THR A 190 -10.50 12.65 2.30
CA THR A 190 -9.54 13.55 1.70
C THR A 190 -8.35 12.73 1.25
N GLU A 191 -7.68 13.13 0.17
CA GLU A 191 -6.41 12.52 -0.28
C GLU A 191 -5.41 12.32 0.88
N SER A 192 -5.54 13.12 1.96
CA SER A 192 -4.88 13.00 3.26
C SER A 192 -4.93 11.61 3.93
N GLU A 193 -6.02 10.86 3.84
CA GLU A 193 -6.14 9.54 4.52
C GLU A 193 -5.28 8.46 3.88
N SER A 194 -4.86 8.66 2.63
CA SER A 194 -4.09 7.68 1.86
C SER A 194 -2.57 7.83 2.01
N LEU A 195 -2.10 8.97 2.51
CA LEU A 195 -0.68 9.27 2.72
C LEU A 195 -0.01 8.22 3.63
N PRO A 196 -0.56 7.86 4.81
CA PRO A 196 0.09 6.88 5.70
C PRO A 196 0.28 5.51 5.06
N TYR A 197 -0.58 5.15 4.10
CA TYR A 197 -0.50 3.88 3.37
C TYR A 197 0.55 3.93 2.26
N ALA A 198 0.64 5.06 1.53
CA ALA A 198 1.66 5.27 0.51
C ALA A 198 3.07 5.20 1.10
N ILE A 199 3.32 5.93 2.19
CA ILE A 199 4.65 5.91 2.82
C ILE A 199 4.96 4.53 3.41
N LYS A 200 3.95 3.80 3.91
CA LYS A 200 4.18 2.44 4.42
C LYS A 200 4.57 1.48 3.30
N ALA A 201 3.94 1.57 2.13
CA ALA A 201 4.33 0.80 0.96
C ALA A 201 5.79 1.13 0.55
N ALA A 202 6.14 2.42 0.50
CA ALA A 202 7.51 2.87 0.21
C ALA A 202 8.53 2.24 1.17
N LEU A 203 8.25 2.27 2.48
CA LEU A 203 9.14 1.68 3.49
C LEU A 203 9.32 0.17 3.31
N TYR A 204 8.24 -0.56 2.98
CA TYR A 204 8.36 -1.99 2.69
C TYR A 204 9.19 -2.27 1.43
N TYR A 205 9.03 -1.48 0.37
CA TYR A 205 9.87 -1.59 -0.82
C TYR A 205 11.34 -1.22 -0.55
N GLU A 206 11.61 -0.17 0.23
CA GLU A 206 12.97 0.21 0.65
C GLU A 206 13.64 -0.91 1.45
N GLU A 207 12.93 -1.51 2.40
CA GLU A 207 13.46 -2.63 3.18
C GLU A 207 13.73 -3.87 2.32
N ALA A 208 12.85 -4.18 1.37
CA ALA A 208 13.06 -5.25 0.39
C ALA A 208 14.28 -4.95 -0.52
N TYR A 209 14.40 -3.72 -1.01
CA TYR A 209 15.52 -3.29 -1.85
C TYR A 209 16.85 -3.37 -1.09
N ALA A 210 16.88 -2.86 0.15
CA ALA A 210 18.06 -2.89 1.01
C ALA A 210 18.58 -4.32 1.25
N ALA A 211 17.67 -5.28 1.43
CA ALA A 211 18.07 -6.69 1.52
C ALA A 211 18.56 -7.24 0.17
N LEU A 212 17.88 -6.90 -0.93
CA LEU A 212 18.15 -7.43 -2.26
C LEU A 212 19.50 -6.98 -2.85
N VAL A 213 19.99 -5.79 -2.47
CA VAL A 213 21.29 -5.26 -2.96
C VAL A 213 22.51 -5.84 -2.24
N ILE A 214 22.31 -6.67 -1.22
CA ILE A 214 23.39 -7.26 -0.43
C ILE A 214 23.71 -8.67 -0.96
N PRO A 215 25.00 -9.04 -1.16
CA PRO A 215 25.38 -10.43 -1.45
C PRO A 215 24.99 -11.40 -0.32
N PRO A 216 24.57 -12.64 -0.62
CA PRO A 216 24.55 -13.27 -1.95
C PRO A 216 23.31 -12.97 -2.80
N LEU A 217 22.28 -12.31 -2.24
CA LEU A 217 20.99 -12.10 -2.90
C LEU A 217 21.12 -11.29 -4.20
N GLN A 218 21.93 -10.23 -4.18
CA GLN A 218 22.19 -9.38 -5.36
C GLN A 218 22.65 -10.19 -6.59
N ASN A 219 23.43 -11.25 -6.38
CA ASN A 219 23.98 -12.08 -7.45
C ASN A 219 23.04 -13.22 -7.86
N HIS A 220 22.09 -13.54 -6.99
CA HIS A 220 21.14 -14.63 -7.20
C HIS A 220 19.94 -14.18 -8.04
N PHE A 221 19.31 -13.06 -7.65
CA PHE A 221 18.14 -12.51 -8.33
C PHE A 221 18.49 -11.74 -9.61
N GLU A 222 17.52 -11.64 -10.53
CA GLU A 222 17.70 -10.89 -11.77
C GLU A 222 17.80 -9.37 -11.49
N ARG A 223 18.60 -8.67 -12.29
CA ARG A 223 18.79 -7.22 -12.15
C ARG A 223 17.50 -6.40 -12.36
N SER A 224 16.55 -6.94 -13.11
CA SER A 224 15.21 -6.37 -13.31
C SER A 224 14.45 -6.24 -11.99
N TRP A 225 14.64 -7.18 -11.04
CA TRP A 225 14.02 -7.10 -9.71
C TRP A 225 14.56 -5.93 -8.91
N LEU A 226 15.88 -5.78 -8.86
CA LEU A 226 16.52 -4.65 -8.17
C LEU A 226 16.00 -3.33 -8.74
N SER A 227 15.92 -3.24 -10.06
CA SER A 227 15.44 -2.05 -10.76
C SER A 227 13.97 -1.76 -10.44
N HIS A 228 13.12 -2.77 -10.48
CA HIS A 228 11.71 -2.64 -10.21
C HIS A 228 11.44 -2.22 -8.76
N VAL A 229 12.00 -2.93 -7.79
CA VAL A 229 11.79 -2.67 -6.35
C VAL A 229 12.32 -1.27 -5.99
N GLN A 230 13.46 -0.86 -6.55
CA GLN A 230 14.00 0.49 -6.38
C GLN A 230 13.03 1.56 -6.91
N LEU A 231 12.49 1.36 -8.12
CA LEU A 231 11.63 2.33 -8.76
C LEU A 231 10.25 2.42 -8.06
N LYS A 232 9.71 1.29 -7.57
CA LYS A 232 8.53 1.24 -6.70
C LYS A 232 8.74 1.95 -5.37
N ALA A 233 9.89 1.77 -4.72
CA ALA A 233 10.22 2.46 -3.47
C ALA A 233 10.18 3.99 -3.65
N ALA A 234 10.83 4.48 -4.71
CA ALA A 234 10.83 5.91 -5.05
C ALA A 234 9.44 6.42 -5.45
N GLN A 235 8.68 5.64 -6.22
CA GLN A 235 7.31 5.98 -6.63
C GLN A 235 6.42 6.23 -5.41
N PHE A 236 6.36 5.29 -4.47
CA PHE A 236 5.50 5.43 -3.29
C PHE A 236 5.99 6.50 -2.32
N ASN A 237 7.29 6.75 -2.25
CA ASN A 237 7.82 7.87 -1.48
C ASN A 237 7.39 9.22 -2.07
N ALA A 238 7.50 9.37 -3.40
CA ALA A 238 7.06 10.56 -4.12
C ALA A 238 5.54 10.76 -4.01
N GLU A 239 4.75 9.68 -4.11
CA GLU A 239 3.30 9.69 -3.90
C GLU A 239 2.93 10.21 -2.51
N ALA A 240 3.62 9.73 -1.46
CA ALA A 240 3.41 10.21 -0.09
C ALA A 240 3.79 11.69 0.06
N CYS A 241 4.90 12.12 -0.55
CA CYS A 241 5.32 13.53 -0.55
C CYS A 241 4.32 14.41 -1.29
N TYR A 242 3.78 13.95 -2.41
CA TYR A 242 2.79 14.67 -3.20
C TYR A 242 1.49 14.88 -2.42
N ARG A 243 0.97 13.83 -1.79
CA ARG A 243 -0.24 13.91 -0.96
C ARG A 243 -0.07 14.85 0.22
N TYR A 244 1.10 14.80 0.87
CA TYR A 244 1.39 15.73 1.95
C TYR A 244 1.51 17.17 1.47
N ALA A 245 2.09 17.39 0.29
CA ALA A 245 2.18 18.71 -0.32
C ALA A 245 0.79 19.33 -0.53
N ILE A 246 -0.19 18.54 -0.98
CA ILE A 246 -1.59 19.00 -1.11
C ILE A 246 -2.17 19.43 0.24
N GLU A 247 -1.93 18.67 1.31
CA GLU A 247 -2.36 19.08 2.66
C GLU A 247 -1.66 20.36 3.17
N LEU A 248 -0.37 20.51 2.86
CA LEU A 248 0.40 21.69 3.23
C LEU A 248 -0.10 22.93 2.48
N HIS A 249 -0.52 22.76 1.23
CA HIS A 249 -1.16 23.81 0.44
C HIS A 249 -2.43 24.33 1.10
N ASP A 250 -3.31 23.42 1.54
CA ASP A 250 -4.54 23.76 2.28
C ASP A 250 -4.25 24.51 3.60
N LYS A 251 -3.12 24.19 4.26
CA LYS A 251 -2.65 24.85 5.48
C LYS A 251 -1.88 26.15 5.20
N MET A 252 -1.69 26.50 3.93
CA MET A 252 -0.85 27.60 3.45
C MET A 252 0.62 27.47 3.89
N GLU A 253 1.12 26.27 4.17
CA GLU A 253 2.51 25.98 4.51
C GLU A 253 3.37 25.77 3.25
N ILE A 254 3.29 26.74 2.33
CA ILE A 254 3.82 26.64 0.95
C ILE A 254 5.34 26.42 0.92
N GLY A 255 6.07 26.93 1.91
CA GLY A 255 7.51 26.68 2.03
C GLY A 255 7.84 25.20 2.16
N GLU A 256 7.14 24.48 3.05
CA GLU A 256 7.34 23.04 3.22
C GLU A 256 6.77 22.25 2.05
N GLU A 257 5.64 22.68 1.49
CA GLU A 257 5.05 22.09 0.27
C GLU A 257 6.09 21.98 -0.85
N ILE A 258 6.75 23.10 -1.17
CA ILE A 258 7.79 23.17 -2.20
C ILE A 258 8.94 22.20 -1.87
N ALA A 259 9.39 22.16 -0.62
CA ALA A 259 10.48 21.28 -0.21
C ALA A 259 10.11 19.79 -0.31
N ARG A 260 8.86 19.42 0.00
CA ARG A 260 8.34 18.04 -0.13
C ARG A 260 8.25 17.61 -1.60
N LEU A 261 7.72 18.47 -2.46
CA LEU A 261 7.63 18.21 -3.90
C LEU A 261 9.03 18.03 -4.50
N GLN A 262 9.97 18.93 -4.20
CA GLN A 262 11.36 18.81 -4.64
C GLN A 262 12.02 17.52 -4.15
N PHE A 263 11.78 17.13 -2.90
CA PHE A 263 12.33 15.89 -2.34
C PHE A 263 11.84 14.65 -3.10
N GLY A 264 10.51 14.52 -3.30
CA GLY A 264 9.93 13.39 -4.01
C GLY A 264 10.31 13.34 -5.50
N ILE A 265 10.30 14.48 -6.20
CA ILE A 265 10.71 14.57 -7.61
C ILE A 265 12.17 14.12 -7.77
N ASN A 266 13.09 14.62 -6.93
CA ASN A 266 14.50 14.24 -7.01
C ASN A 266 14.69 12.73 -6.78
N ALA A 267 13.96 12.14 -5.83
CA ALA A 267 14.01 10.70 -5.57
C ALA A 267 13.57 9.87 -6.79
N VAL A 268 12.48 10.27 -7.46
CA VAL A 268 11.98 9.62 -8.67
C VAL A 268 12.95 9.79 -9.85
N VAL A 269 13.49 10.98 -10.08
CA VAL A 269 14.46 11.26 -11.16
C VAL A 269 15.72 10.40 -10.98
N ASP A 270 16.25 10.34 -9.75
CA ASP A 270 17.41 9.53 -9.44
C ASP A 270 17.13 8.03 -9.61
N ALA A 271 15.98 7.55 -9.13
CA ALA A 271 15.58 6.15 -9.28
C ALA A 271 15.40 5.76 -10.75
N LYS A 272 14.76 6.59 -11.58
CA LYS A 272 14.62 6.34 -13.03
C LYS A 272 15.97 6.17 -13.73
N ARG A 273 16.99 6.93 -13.31
CA ARG A 273 18.36 6.87 -13.87
C ARG A 273 19.08 5.57 -13.49
N THR A 274 18.85 5.04 -12.28
CA THR A 274 19.58 3.89 -11.74
C THR A 274 18.86 2.54 -11.97
N ALA A 275 17.53 2.53 -12.01
CA ALA A 275 16.67 1.35 -12.15
C ALA A 275 16.63 0.77 -13.59
N ARG A 276 17.80 0.60 -14.21
CA ARG A 276 17.91 0.08 -15.59
C ARG A 276 17.47 -1.38 -15.67
N GLY A 277 16.25 -1.61 -16.18
CA GLY A 277 15.67 -2.94 -16.35
C GLY A 277 14.27 -3.09 -15.75
N ALA A 278 13.73 -2.03 -15.14
CA ALA A 278 12.31 -1.97 -14.77
C ALA A 278 11.40 -1.99 -16.03
N PRO A 279 10.16 -2.51 -15.92
CA PRO A 279 9.23 -2.56 -17.04
C PRO A 279 8.83 -1.16 -17.51
N ALA A 280 8.56 -1.02 -18.82
CA ALA A 280 8.20 0.27 -19.43
C ALA A 280 6.94 0.89 -18.79
N SER A 281 5.95 0.07 -18.44
CA SER A 281 4.72 0.52 -17.78
C SER A 281 4.97 1.21 -16.43
N LEU A 282 5.98 0.74 -15.67
CA LEU A 282 6.39 1.38 -14.41
C LEU A 282 7.08 2.72 -14.68
N TYR A 283 7.92 2.79 -15.72
CA TYR A 283 8.50 4.06 -16.14
C TYR A 283 7.42 5.07 -16.56
N ASP A 284 6.38 4.62 -17.26
CA ASP A 284 5.28 5.47 -17.70
C ASP A 284 4.42 5.95 -16.51
N SER A 285 4.12 5.09 -15.53
CA SER A 285 3.38 5.48 -14.32
C SER A 285 4.17 6.48 -13.48
N VAL A 286 5.47 6.23 -13.26
CA VAL A 286 6.34 7.14 -12.51
C VAL A 286 6.56 8.45 -13.25
N SER A 287 6.64 8.45 -14.58
CA SER A 287 6.79 9.69 -15.36
C SER A 287 5.53 10.55 -15.33
N ARG A 288 4.35 9.92 -15.27
CA ARG A 288 3.08 10.65 -15.05
C ARG A 288 3.05 11.32 -13.67
N LEU A 289 3.38 10.57 -12.61
CA LEU A 289 3.48 11.13 -11.25
C LEU A 289 4.49 12.29 -11.19
N GLU A 290 5.68 12.11 -11.79
CA GLU A 290 6.69 13.17 -11.89
C GLU A 290 6.15 14.42 -12.60
N GLN A 291 5.41 14.26 -13.70
CA GLN A 291 4.81 15.38 -14.43
C GLN A 291 3.78 16.13 -13.56
N ASP A 292 2.91 15.43 -12.85
CA ASP A 292 1.89 16.02 -11.98
C ASP A 292 2.53 16.77 -10.80
N MET A 293 3.56 16.18 -10.18
CA MET A 293 4.31 16.83 -9.11
C MET A 293 5.04 18.07 -9.60
N ASN A 294 5.62 18.06 -10.80
CA ASN A 294 6.30 19.23 -11.37
C ASN A 294 5.32 20.39 -11.65
N GLN A 295 4.11 20.10 -12.13
CA GLN A 295 3.09 21.12 -12.33
C GLN A 295 2.67 21.78 -11.00
N ASN A 296 2.48 20.98 -9.95
CA ASN A 296 2.18 21.51 -8.62
C ASN A 296 3.35 22.31 -8.03
N LEU A 297 4.58 21.84 -8.22
CA LEU A 297 5.78 22.55 -7.79
C LEU A 297 5.89 23.91 -8.47
N GLU A 298 5.65 24.00 -9.78
CA GLU A 298 5.67 25.26 -10.51
C GLU A 298 4.64 26.26 -9.98
N LYS A 299 3.41 25.78 -9.72
CA LYS A 299 2.34 26.59 -9.12
C LYS A 299 2.75 27.11 -7.74
N ALA A 300 3.14 26.22 -6.83
CA ALA A 300 3.53 26.55 -5.46
C ALA A 300 4.71 27.53 -5.42
N VAL A 301 5.73 27.33 -6.26
CA VAL A 301 6.89 28.24 -6.36
C VAL A 301 6.46 29.61 -6.87
N ASN A 302 5.63 29.68 -7.91
CA ASN A 302 5.16 30.95 -8.45
C ASN A 302 4.30 31.74 -7.45
N GLU A 303 3.42 31.05 -6.72
CA GLU A 303 2.61 31.65 -5.66
C GLU A 303 3.47 32.09 -4.47
N ASN A 304 4.42 31.26 -4.03
CA ASN A 304 5.34 31.63 -2.97
C ASN A 304 6.19 32.85 -3.33
N ASN A 305 6.64 32.97 -4.58
CA ASN A 305 7.43 34.12 -5.04
C ASN A 305 6.61 35.43 -5.15
N ARG A 306 5.28 35.36 -5.22
CA ARG A 306 4.41 36.52 -5.45
C ARG A 306 3.57 36.91 -4.23
N ILE A 307 3.18 35.94 -3.42
CA ILE A 307 2.15 36.09 -2.39
C ILE A 307 2.73 35.77 -1.02
N TYR A 308 3.22 34.54 -0.82
CA TYR A 308 3.51 34.03 0.51
C TYR A 308 4.92 34.37 1.03
N LEU A 309 5.92 34.44 0.13
CA LEU A 309 7.31 34.78 0.40
C LEU A 309 7.93 33.95 1.55
N MET A 310 7.52 32.70 1.70
CA MET A 310 7.99 31.79 2.72
C MET A 310 9.38 31.25 2.38
N ARG A 311 10.19 31.05 3.42
CA ARG A 311 11.48 30.37 3.27
C ARG A 311 11.25 28.88 3.04
N ILE A 312 11.87 28.36 1.99
CA ILE A 312 11.86 26.92 1.69
C ILE A 312 12.85 26.22 2.64
N PRO A 313 12.42 25.26 3.47
CA PRO A 313 13.31 24.50 4.34
C PRO A 313 14.19 23.53 3.53
N ALA A 314 15.37 23.20 4.07
CA ALA A 314 16.23 22.20 3.46
C ALA A 314 15.65 20.79 3.66
N ALA A 315 15.79 19.90 2.67
CA ALA A 315 15.24 18.53 2.71
C ALA A 315 15.57 17.75 4.00
N LYS A 316 16.78 17.92 4.54
CA LYS A 316 17.23 17.26 5.79
C LYS A 316 16.50 17.72 7.06
N LEU A 317 15.75 18.82 6.98
CA LEU A 317 14.98 19.38 8.10
C LEU A 317 13.50 18.97 8.04
N LEU A 318 13.07 18.29 6.97
CA LEU A 318 11.70 17.81 6.83
C LEU A 318 11.42 16.73 7.87
N SER A 319 10.24 16.82 8.50
CA SER A 319 9.78 15.79 9.42
C SER A 319 9.48 14.48 8.69
N PRO A 320 9.74 13.31 9.30
CA PRO A 320 9.30 12.04 8.76
C PRO A 320 7.77 12.04 8.56
N LEU A 321 7.31 11.48 7.44
CA LEU A 321 5.87 11.34 7.18
C LEU A 321 5.26 10.26 8.08
N PRO A 322 4.03 10.46 8.58
CA PRO A 322 3.33 9.45 9.38
C PRO A 322 3.02 8.22 8.52
N SER A 323 3.29 7.01 9.03
CA SER A 323 3.06 5.74 8.33
C SER A 323 2.05 4.86 9.06
N ALA A 324 1.19 4.17 8.32
CA ALA A 324 0.25 3.19 8.87
C ALA A 324 0.28 1.89 8.06
N SER A 325 0.31 0.75 8.75
CA SER A 325 0.20 -0.56 8.09
C SER A 325 -1.22 -1.10 8.17
N LEU A 326 -1.72 -1.57 7.04
CA LEU A 326 -2.99 -2.32 6.95
C LEU A 326 -2.76 -3.81 6.73
N VAL A 327 -1.50 -4.22 6.68
CA VAL A 327 -1.12 -5.57 6.28
C VAL A 327 -0.20 -6.20 7.31
N ARG A 328 -0.29 -7.53 7.40
CA ARG A 328 0.58 -8.38 8.22
C ARG A 328 0.86 -9.67 7.48
N SER A 329 1.97 -10.30 7.80
CA SER A 329 2.23 -11.66 7.31
C SER A 329 1.25 -12.62 8.01
N ALA A 330 0.62 -13.48 7.22
CA ALA A 330 -0.26 -14.52 7.74
C ALA A 330 0.51 -15.41 8.73
N SER A 331 -0.21 -15.88 9.75
CA SER A 331 0.30 -16.87 10.69
C SER A 331 0.50 -18.22 9.99
N LYS A 332 1.33 -19.08 10.57
CA LYS A 332 1.58 -20.41 10.01
C LYS A 332 0.30 -21.25 9.88
N SER A 333 -0.67 -21.08 10.78
CA SER A 333 -1.99 -21.73 10.63
C SER A 333 -2.73 -21.18 9.41
N GLU A 334 -2.82 -19.86 9.26
CA GLU A 334 -3.51 -19.22 8.12
C GLU A 334 -2.87 -19.58 6.77
N VAL A 335 -1.54 -19.80 6.71
CA VAL A 335 -0.85 -20.24 5.49
C VAL A 335 -1.24 -21.67 5.10
N LEU A 336 -1.34 -22.56 6.10
CA LEU A 336 -1.58 -23.99 5.92
C LEU A 336 -3.08 -24.37 5.92
N ASP A 337 -3.94 -23.46 6.35
CA ASP A 337 -5.38 -23.65 6.37
C ASP A 337 -5.91 -23.72 4.93
N ALA A 338 -6.59 -24.82 4.60
CA ALA A 338 -7.22 -25.04 3.29
C ALA A 338 -8.58 -24.33 3.14
N LYS A 339 -8.91 -23.35 4.00
CA LYS A 339 -10.17 -22.58 3.95
C LYS A 339 -9.87 -21.24 3.26
N ALA A 340 -10.41 -20.87 2.09
CA ALA A 340 -11.60 -21.34 1.38
C ALA A 340 -11.46 -21.17 -0.14
N GLU A 341 -11.42 -22.29 -0.88
CA GLU A 341 -11.66 -22.33 -2.34
C GLU A 341 -13.16 -22.58 -2.66
N THR A 342 -14.07 -22.33 -1.71
CA THR A 342 -15.51 -22.50 -1.93
C THR A 342 -16.22 -21.16 -1.95
N GLY A 343 -16.34 -20.62 -3.16
CA GLY A 343 -17.15 -19.46 -3.51
C GLY A 343 -17.34 -19.36 -5.03
N LEU A 344 -17.69 -20.48 -5.66
CA LEU A 344 -18.31 -20.50 -6.99
C LEU A 344 -19.72 -19.91 -6.93
#